data_AF-A0A5K1EAC5-F1
#
_entry.id   AF-A0A5K1EAC5-F1
#
_cell.length_a   1.000
_cell.length_b   1.000
_cell.length_c   1.000
_cell.angle_alpha   90.00
_cell.angle_beta   90.00
_cell.angle_gamma   90.00
#
_symmetry.space_group_name_H-M   'P 1'
#
loop_
_entity.id
_entity.type
_entity.pdbx_description
1 polymer ?
#
loop_
_entity_poly.entity_id
_entity_poly.type
_entity_poly.pdbx_seq_one_letter_code
_entity_poly.pdbx_strand_id
1 'polypeptide(L)' 'MVVDFSASWCGPCRFIEPAVHEFAQKYTNVSFVKIDVDELQ' A
#
# COMPACT_ATOMS: atom_id res chain seq x y z
N MET A 1 12.20 0.14 -3.64
CA MET A 1 11.04 1.01 -3.36
C MET A 1 9.80 0.31 -3.88
N VAL A 2 8.72 0.30 -3.12
CA VAL A 2 7.42 -0.29 -3.45
C VAL A 2 6.38 0.82 -3.32
N VAL A 3 5.50 0.93 -4.32
CA VAL A 3 4.40 1.89 -4.32
C VAL A 3 3.09 1.13 -4.40
N ASP A 4 2.24 1.32 -3.40
CA ASP A 4 0.89 0.76 -3.31
C ASP A 4 -0.12 1.83 -3.73
N PHE A 5 -0.81 1.61 -4.84
CA PHE A 5 -1.91 2.47 -5.29
C PHE A 5 -3.22 1.87 -4.79
N SER A 6 -3.82 2.53 -3.81
CA SER A 6 -5.02 2.07 -3.13
C SER A 6 -6.19 3.01 -3.41
N ALA A 7 -7.41 2.49 -3.30
CA ALA A 7 -8.63 3.25 -3.45
C ALA A 7 -9.70 2.71 -2.50
N SER A 8 -10.62 3.57 -2.07
CA SER A 8 -11.77 3.17 -1.25
C SER A 8 -12.64 2.13 -1.93
N TRP A 9 -12.78 2.16 -3.26
CA TRP A 9 -13.56 1.17 -4.03
C TRP A 9 -12.76 -0.10 -4.38
N CYS A 10 -11.46 -0.16 -4.08
CA CYS A 10 -10.63 -1.31 -4.38
C CYS A 10 -10.72 -2.38 -3.28
N GLY A 11 -11.63 -3.34 -3.44
CA GLY A 11 -11.77 -4.50 -2.56
C GLY A 11 -10.46 -5.30 -2.36
N PRO A 12 -9.74 -5.69 -3.44
CA PRO A 12 -8.48 -6.41 -3.33
C PRO A 12 -7.37 -5.65 -2.59
N CYS A 13 -7.35 -4.31 -2.70
CA CYS A 13 -6.34 -3.48 -2.05
C CYS A 13 -6.45 -3.57 -0.52
N ARG A 14 -7.67 -3.65 0.03
CA ARG A 14 -7.91 -3.83 1.47
C ARG A 14 -7.46 -5.21 1.97
N PHE A 15 -7.50 -6.23 1.11
CA PHE A 15 -7.08 -7.57 1.47
C PHE A 15 -5.55 -7.69 1.56
N ILE A 16 -4.81 -7.01 0.68
CA ILE A 16 -3.34 -7.09 0.63
C ILE A 16 -2.66 -6.11 1.60
N GLU A 17 -3.34 -5.05 2.04
CA GLU A 17 -2.82 -4.04 2.96
C GLU A 17 -2.08 -4.60 4.20
N PRO A 18 -2.61 -5.61 4.93
CA PRO A 18 -1.90 -6.18 6.09
C PRO A 18 -0.56 -6.82 5.71
N ALA A 19 -0.51 -7.50 4.56
CA ALA A 19 0.71 -8.13 4.07
C ALA A 19 1.75 -7.10 3.63
N VAL A 20 1.33 -6.01 2.97
CA VAL A 20 2.21 -4.90 2.62
C VAL A 20 2.78 -4.24 3.89
N HIS A 21 1.97 -4.08 4.94
CA HIS A 21 2.43 -3.54 6.21
C HIS A 21 3.48 -4.46 6.89
N GLU A 22 3.26 -5.77 6.89
CA GLU A 22 4.24 -6.74 7.39
C GLU A 22 5.56 -6.66 6.61
N PHE A 23 5.49 -6.53 5.28
CA PHE A 23 6.67 -6.36 4.44
C PHE A 23 7.39 -5.04 4.72
N ALA A 24 6.67 -3.95 4.96
CA ALA A 24 7.27 -2.68 5.32
C ALA A 24 8.04 -2.75 6.65
N GLN A 25 7.58 -3.55 7.61
CA GLN A 25 8.29 -3.79 8.87
C GLN A 25 9.51 -4.72 8.68
N LYS A 26 9.37 -5.74 7.83
CA LYS A 26 10.42 -6.74 7.60
C LYS A 26 11.57 -6.23 6.73
N TYR A 27 11.28 -5.41 5.73
CA TYR A 27 12.24 -4.92 4.75
C TYR A 27 12.57 -3.45 5.00
N THR A 28 13.40 -3.20 6.01
CA THR A 28 13.83 -1.83 6.40
C THR A 28 14.74 -1.15 5.38
N ASN A 29 15.32 -1.92 4.45
CA ASN A 29 16.11 -1.41 3.33
C ASN A 29 15.26 -1.06 2.09
N VAL A 30 13.94 -1.18 2.16
CA VAL A 30 13.02 -0.89 1.06
C VAL A 30 12.05 0.20 1.50
N SER A 31 11.95 1.28 0.73
CA SER A 31 10.94 2.31 0.96
C SER A 31 9.57 1.83 0.46
N PHE A 32 8.56 1.85 1.32
CA PHE A 32 7.16 1.58 0.98
C PHE A 32 6.37 2.88 1.02
N VAL A 33 5.62 3.16 -0.05
CA VAL A 33 4.78 4.36 -0.18
C VAL A 33 3.38 3.93 -0.58
N LYS A 34 2.37 4.42 0.13
CA LYS A 34 0.95 4.23 -0.22
C LYS A 34 0.45 5.52 -0.85
N ILE A 35 -0.24 5.41 -1.98
CA ILE A 35 -0.91 6.52 -2.66
C ILE A 35 -2.39 6.18 -2.70
N ASP A 36 -3.21 7.03 -2.09
CA ASP A 36 -4.66 6.97 -2.24
C ASP A 36 -5.05 7.70 -3.53
N VAL A 37 -5.61 6.97 -4.49
CA VAL A 37 -6.01 7.55 -5.78
C VAL A 37 -7.31 8.35 -5.68
N ASP A 38 -8.10 8.17 -4.61
CA ASP A 38 -9.32 8.94 -4.40
C ASP A 38 -9.01 10.38 -3.95
N GLU A 39 -7.84 10.61 -3.34
CA GLU A 39 -7.36 11.96 -2.96
C GLU A 39 -6.82 12.76 -4.16
N LEU A 40 -6.59 12.11 -5.30
CA LEU A 40 -6.06 12.72 -6.52
C LEU A 40 -7.16 13.25 -7.47
N GLN A 41 -8.39 13.33 -6.98
CA GLN A 41 -9.58 13.71 -7.75
C GLN A 41 -10.06 15.13 -7.46
#